data_AF-A0AB38YP83-F1
#
_entry.id   AF-A0AB38YP83-F1
#
_cell.length_a   1.000
_cell.length_b   1.000
_cell.length_c   1.000
_cell.angle_alpha   90.00
_cell.angle_beta   90.00
_cell.angle_gamma   90.00
#
_symmetry.space_group_name_H-M   'P 1'
#
loop_
_entity.id
_entity.type
_entity.pdbx_description
1 polymer ?
#
loop_
_entity_poly.entity_id
_entity_poly.type
_entity_poly.pdbx_seq_one_letter_code
_entity_poly.pdbx_strand_id
1 'polypeptide(L)'
;MVAFTPNLQDVTLLSDAIKYITDELTNAFKCNQLESVLKKYHYPATEKTAEPYFDASLPNGKILVLGSSSCSERHLEATFKALGLADRLEYCLDYSKLKRYEFERLRNNHHYRLIIVGPMPHSTHGTDDYSSVITRMESSDEFPKVVRAMNNGELKITKSNVKAILTKEKSSGFIAA
;
A
#
# COMPACT_ATOMS: atom_id res chain seq x y z
N MET A 1 -29.71 5.92 -22.64
CA MET A 1 -28.33 5.97 -22.10
C MET A 1 -27.44 5.31 -23.15
N VAL A 2 -26.71 6.08 -23.94
CA VAL A 2 -25.82 5.53 -24.99
C VAL A 2 -24.57 5.02 -24.28
N ALA A 3 -24.29 3.72 -24.37
CA ALA A 3 -23.07 3.15 -23.82
C ALA A 3 -21.86 3.70 -24.59
N PHE A 4 -20.98 4.41 -23.90
CA PHE A 4 -19.69 4.80 -24.47
C PHE A 4 -18.80 3.55 -24.51
N THR A 5 -18.69 2.93 -25.68
CA THR A 5 -17.72 1.86 -25.93
C THR A 5 -16.51 2.48 -26.63
N PRO A 6 -15.40 2.74 -25.93
CA PRO A 6 -14.19 3.27 -26.57
C PRO A 6 -13.67 2.29 -27.62
N ASN A 7 -13.23 2.80 -28.76
CA ASN A 7 -12.63 1.97 -29.80
C ASN A 7 -11.26 1.46 -29.33
N LEU A 8 -10.82 0.30 -29.81
CA LEU A 8 -9.54 -0.32 -29.46
C LEU A 8 -8.35 0.63 -29.70
N GLN A 9 -8.41 1.45 -30.76
CA GLN A 9 -7.40 2.47 -31.04
C GLN A 9 -7.32 3.56 -29.96
N ASP A 10 -8.46 3.98 -29.41
CA ASP A 10 -8.52 4.98 -28.34
C ASP A 10 -7.96 4.41 -27.03
N VAL A 11 -8.20 3.12 -26.76
CA VAL A 11 -7.67 2.42 -25.58
C VAL A 11 -6.14 2.29 -25.66
N THR A 12 -5.60 1.94 -26.83
CA THR A 12 -4.14 1.86 -27.02
C THR A 12 -3.48 3.23 -26.89
N LEU A 13 -4.07 4.27 -27.50
CA LEU A 13 -3.57 5.63 -27.41
C LEU A 13 -3.58 6.15 -25.96
N LEU A 14 -4.64 5.86 -25.20
CA LEU A 14 -4.73 6.21 -23.80
C LEU A 14 -3.65 5.52 -22.96
N SER A 15 -3.42 4.23 -23.18
CA SER A 15 -2.37 3.47 -22.49
C SER A 15 -0.98 4.05 -22.77
N ASP A 16 -0.68 4.38 -24.03
CA ASP A 16 0.59 4.96 -24.42
C ASP A 16 0.79 6.36 -23.83
N ALA A 17 -0.27 7.19 -23.82
CA ALA A 17 -0.23 8.51 -23.23
C ALA A 17 -0.01 8.46 -21.71
N ILE A 18 -0.70 7.57 -21.00
CA ILE A 18 -0.51 7.36 -19.55
C ILE A 18 0.94 6.97 -19.28
N LYS A 19 1.47 6.00 -20.01
CA LYS A 19 2.86 5.55 -19.84
C LYS A 19 3.85 6.69 -20.07
N TYR A 20 3.69 7.43 -21.17
CA TYR A 20 4.56 8.55 -21.52
C TYR A 20 4.57 9.64 -20.43
N ILE A 21 3.40 10.06 -19.97
CA ILE A 21 3.28 11.09 -18.92
C ILE A 21 3.86 10.58 -17.60
N THR A 22 3.60 9.30 -17.27
CA THR A 22 4.14 8.67 -16.05
C THR A 22 5.66 8.62 -16.07
N ASP A 23 6.26 8.26 -17.20
CA ASP A 23 7.72 8.22 -17.37
C ASP A 23 8.33 9.62 -17.24
N GLU A 24 7.71 10.64 -17.83
CA GLU A 24 8.15 12.04 -17.70
C GLU A 24 8.10 12.51 -16.24
N LEU A 25 6.98 12.29 -15.55
CA LEU A 25 6.82 12.67 -14.14
C LEU A 25 7.82 11.92 -13.24
N THR A 26 8.02 10.63 -13.48
CA THR A 26 8.94 9.78 -12.71
C THR A 26 10.39 10.24 -12.88
N ASN A 27 10.79 10.58 -14.10
CA ASN A 27 12.13 11.12 -14.37
C ASN A 27 12.31 12.51 -13.78
N ALA A 28 11.31 13.38 -13.89
CA ALA A 28 11.33 14.71 -13.29
C ALA A 28 11.43 14.65 -11.76
N PHE A 29 10.76 13.68 -11.14
CA PHE A 29 10.90 13.42 -9.70
C PHE A 29 12.34 13.03 -9.33
N LYS A 30 12.93 12.06 -10.03
CA LYS A 30 14.32 11.62 -9.80
C LYS A 30 15.35 12.74 -9.97
N CYS A 31 15.07 13.68 -10.87
CA CYS A 31 15.97 14.79 -11.19
C CYS A 31 15.66 16.09 -10.42
N ASN A 32 14.76 16.07 -9.42
CA ASN A 32 14.32 17.27 -8.67
C ASN A 32 13.72 18.38 -9.56
N GLN A 33 13.10 18.02 -10.69
CA GLN A 33 12.48 18.91 -11.67
C GLN A 33 10.95 18.80 -11.72
N LEU A 34 10.35 18.05 -10.80
CA LEU A 34 8.91 17.74 -10.81
C LEU A 34 8.03 19.00 -10.90
N GLU A 35 8.34 20.06 -10.14
CA GLU A 35 7.57 21.31 -10.17
C GLU A 35 7.51 21.95 -11.56
N SER A 36 8.60 21.87 -12.33
CA SER A 36 8.67 22.41 -13.69
C SER A 36 7.71 21.65 -14.62
N VAL A 37 7.68 20.32 -14.50
CA VAL A 37 6.79 19.46 -15.28
C VAL A 37 5.33 19.64 -14.85
N LEU A 38 5.05 19.78 -13.55
CA LEU A 38 3.68 20.04 -13.07
C LEU A 38 3.15 21.39 -13.59
N LYS A 39 3.99 22.44 -13.63
CA LYS A 39 3.65 23.73 -14.26
C LYS A 39 3.35 23.59 -15.75
N LYS A 40 4.15 22.82 -16.48
CA LYS A 40 3.91 22.51 -17.92
C LYS A 40 2.51 21.94 -18.16
N TYR A 41 2.02 21.09 -17.25
CA TYR A 41 0.69 20.48 -17.35
C TYR A 41 -0.43 21.33 -16.74
N HIS A 42 -0.15 22.56 -16.30
CA HIS A 42 -1.10 23.41 -15.57
C HIS A 42 -1.73 22.69 -14.38
N TYR A 43 -0.96 21.79 -13.75
CA TYR A 43 -1.44 21.04 -12.60
C TYR A 43 -1.68 22.05 -11.45
N PRO A 44 -2.88 22.07 -10.84
CA PRO A 44 -3.19 22.97 -9.75
C PRO A 44 -2.44 22.48 -8.51
N ALA A 45 -1.16 22.83 -8.42
CA ALA A 45 -0.32 22.53 -7.27
C ALA A 45 -0.83 23.34 -6.06
N THR A 46 -1.59 22.69 -5.18
CA THR A 46 -1.75 23.15 -3.79
C THR A 46 -0.41 23.00 -3.07
N GLU A 47 -0.17 23.88 -2.10
CA GLU A 47 1.06 23.97 -1.32
C GLU A 47 1.59 22.59 -0.91
N LYS A 48 2.92 22.42 -0.94
CA LYS A 48 3.60 21.25 -0.40
C LYS A 48 3.25 21.13 1.08
N THR A 49 2.22 20.37 1.42
CA THR A 49 2.02 19.96 2.80
C THR A 49 3.19 19.06 3.15
N ALA A 50 3.92 19.42 4.21
CA ALA A 50 4.99 18.60 4.78
C ALA A 50 4.41 17.36 5.49
N GLU A 51 3.34 16.79 4.95
CA GLU A 51 2.80 15.53 5.41
C GLU A 51 3.67 14.43 4.80
N PRO A 52 4.11 13.44 5.60
CA PRO A 52 4.92 12.34 5.09
C PRO A 52 4.24 11.75 3.85
N TYR A 53 5.02 11.47 2.80
CA TYR A 53 4.61 11.14 1.42
C TYR A 53 3.41 10.19 1.28
N PHE A 54 3.17 9.32 2.27
CA PHE A 54 2.04 8.41 2.31
C PHE A 54 0.79 8.93 3.01
N ASP A 55 0.82 9.94 3.89
CA ASP A 55 -0.37 10.41 4.62
C ASP A 55 -1.41 11.04 3.68
N ALA A 56 -0.96 11.75 2.64
CA ALA A 56 -1.82 12.43 1.66
C ALA A 56 -2.29 11.55 0.47
N SER A 57 -1.81 10.30 0.31
CA SER A 57 -2.12 9.48 -0.88
C SER A 57 -3.08 8.31 -0.63
N LEU A 58 -4.11 8.26 -1.49
CA LEU A 58 -5.00 7.12 -1.77
C LEU A 58 -5.70 6.52 -0.55
N PRO A 59 -6.65 7.24 0.07
CA PRO A 59 -7.47 6.70 1.16
C PRO A 59 -8.24 5.43 0.79
N ASN A 60 -8.40 5.15 -0.52
CA ASN A 60 -9.00 3.95 -1.12
C ASN A 60 -8.00 2.85 -1.52
N GLY A 61 -6.69 3.04 -1.33
CA GLY A 61 -5.66 2.07 -1.73
C GLY A 61 -5.81 0.70 -1.05
N LYS A 62 -5.17 -0.33 -1.58
CA LYS A 62 -5.22 -1.68 -1.01
C LYS A 62 -4.65 -1.73 0.40
N ILE A 63 -5.06 -2.74 1.15
CA ILE A 63 -4.60 -3.04 2.49
C ILE A 63 -3.98 -4.43 2.44
N LEU A 64 -2.67 -4.49 2.70
CA LEU A 64 -1.88 -5.70 2.60
C LEU A 64 -1.68 -6.32 3.98
N VAL A 65 -2.03 -7.59 4.15
CA VAL A 65 -1.78 -8.35 5.37
C VAL A 65 -0.64 -9.34 5.14
N LEU A 66 0.50 -9.13 5.80
CA LEU A 66 1.67 -9.99 5.68
C LEU A 66 1.92 -10.70 7.01
N GLY A 67 2.13 -12.00 6.99
CA GLY A 67 2.68 -12.73 8.14
C GLY A 67 2.06 -14.08 8.33
N SER A 68 2.82 -15.01 8.91
CA SER A 68 2.25 -16.30 9.24
C SER A 68 1.12 -16.13 10.23
N SER A 69 -0.01 -16.73 9.90
CA SER A 69 -1.27 -16.49 10.59
C SER A 69 -1.91 -17.82 10.96
N SER A 70 -2.40 -17.90 12.19
CA SER A 70 -3.34 -18.95 12.60
C SER A 70 -4.79 -18.60 12.26
N CYS A 71 -5.05 -17.34 11.90
CA CYS A 71 -6.31 -16.88 11.34
C CYS A 71 -6.38 -17.30 9.87
N SER A 72 -7.46 -18.02 9.51
CA SER A 72 -7.71 -18.44 8.14
C SER A 72 -8.00 -17.25 7.21
N GLU A 73 -7.68 -17.41 5.93
CA GLU A 73 -7.99 -16.44 4.87
C GLU A 73 -9.47 -16.03 4.90
N ARG A 74 -10.37 -17.01 4.99
CA ARG A 74 -11.82 -16.80 5.10
C ARG A 74 -12.22 -15.90 6.27
N HIS A 75 -11.52 -15.97 7.41
CA HIS A 75 -11.80 -15.08 8.54
C HIS A 75 -11.32 -13.65 8.30
N LEU A 76 -10.20 -13.46 7.59
CA LEU A 76 -9.75 -12.14 7.16
C LEU A 76 -10.72 -11.56 6.15
N GLU A 77 -11.06 -12.30 5.09
CA GLU A 77 -12.05 -11.89 4.09
C GLU A 77 -13.39 -11.48 4.73
N ALA A 78 -13.91 -12.29 5.64
CA ALA A 78 -15.15 -11.97 6.36
C ALA A 78 -15.01 -10.70 7.20
N THR A 79 -13.84 -10.44 7.78
CA THR A 79 -13.56 -9.24 8.57
C THR A 79 -13.52 -7.99 7.69
N PHE A 80 -12.82 -8.06 6.56
CA PHE A 80 -12.77 -6.96 5.59
C PHE A 80 -14.15 -6.69 4.99
N LYS A 81 -14.89 -7.74 4.61
CA LYS A 81 -16.26 -7.61 4.12
C LYS A 81 -17.20 -6.95 5.13
N ALA A 82 -17.13 -7.32 6.41
CA ALA A 82 -17.93 -6.71 7.46
C ALA A 82 -17.65 -5.21 7.66
N LEU A 83 -16.50 -4.71 7.18
CA LEU A 83 -16.11 -3.31 7.26
C LEU A 83 -16.27 -2.54 5.94
N GLY A 84 -16.79 -3.17 4.88
CA GLY A 84 -16.91 -2.55 3.55
C GLY A 84 -15.60 -2.55 2.74
N LEU A 85 -14.57 -3.27 3.19
CA LEU A 85 -13.21 -3.22 2.64
C LEU A 85 -12.85 -4.47 1.82
N ALA A 86 -13.83 -5.28 1.42
CA ALA A 86 -13.59 -6.58 0.76
C ALA A 86 -12.65 -6.47 -0.44
N ASP A 87 -12.91 -5.50 -1.33
CA ASP A 87 -12.14 -5.30 -2.55
C ASP A 87 -10.76 -4.68 -2.30
N ARG A 88 -10.43 -4.34 -1.05
CA ARG A 88 -9.17 -3.72 -0.68
C ARG A 88 -8.17 -4.70 -0.09
N LEU A 89 -8.61 -5.89 0.29
CA LEU A 89 -7.75 -6.89 0.93
C LEU A 89 -6.79 -7.53 -0.08
N GLU A 90 -5.50 -7.53 0.25
CA GLU A 90 -4.50 -8.45 -0.27
C GLU A 90 -3.76 -9.10 0.90
N TYR A 91 -3.29 -10.34 0.75
CA TYR A 91 -2.59 -11.01 1.85
C TYR A 91 -1.52 -12.00 1.38
N CYS A 92 -0.49 -12.17 2.20
CA CYS A 92 0.48 -13.25 2.10
C CYS A 92 0.69 -13.85 3.50
N LEU A 93 0.02 -14.96 3.77
CA LEU A 93 0.01 -15.61 5.09
C LEU A 93 0.88 -16.88 5.15
N ASP A 94 1.39 -17.30 4.00
CA ASP A 94 2.21 -18.49 3.87
C ASP A 94 3.66 -18.16 4.23
N TYR A 95 4.18 -18.84 5.26
CA TYR A 95 5.54 -18.64 5.76
C TYR A 95 6.63 -18.89 4.70
N SER A 96 6.43 -19.85 3.80
CA SER A 96 7.37 -20.17 2.73
C SER A 96 7.37 -19.10 1.63
N LYS A 97 6.20 -18.55 1.29
CA LYS A 97 6.07 -17.44 0.33
C LYS A 97 6.68 -16.16 0.89
N LEU A 98 6.51 -15.90 2.18
CA LEU A 98 7.09 -14.74 2.86
C LEU A 98 8.63 -14.70 2.82
N LYS A 99 9.29 -15.86 2.87
CA LYS A 99 10.77 -15.93 2.73
C LYS A 99 11.29 -15.37 1.40
N ARG A 100 10.47 -15.45 0.35
CA ARG A 100 10.79 -15.02 -1.02
C ARG A 100 10.04 -13.76 -1.43
N TYR A 101 9.33 -13.12 -0.50
CA TYR A 101 8.54 -11.95 -0.80
C TYR A 101 9.46 -10.77 -1.12
N GLU A 102 9.20 -10.09 -2.24
CA GLU A 102 10.00 -8.95 -2.69
C GLU A 102 9.54 -7.67 -1.99
N PHE A 103 9.91 -7.49 -0.72
CA PHE A 103 9.49 -6.34 0.10
C PHE A 103 9.88 -4.99 -0.50
N GLU A 104 10.95 -4.91 -1.30
CA GLU A 104 11.31 -3.69 -2.03
C GLU A 104 10.23 -3.20 -2.99
N ARG A 105 9.35 -4.09 -3.49
CA ARG A 105 8.22 -3.67 -4.33
C ARG A 105 7.17 -2.87 -3.57
N LEU A 106 7.24 -2.84 -2.24
CA LEU A 106 6.37 -2.00 -1.40
C LEU A 106 6.92 -0.58 -1.25
N ARG A 107 8.21 -0.36 -1.54
CA ARG A 107 8.84 0.95 -1.52
C ARG A 107 8.24 1.84 -2.61
N ASN A 108 7.83 3.05 -2.25
CA ASN A 108 7.18 4.04 -3.10
C ASN A 108 5.95 3.49 -3.86
N ASN A 109 5.30 2.45 -3.31
CA ASN A 109 4.18 1.80 -3.96
C ASN A 109 2.85 2.38 -3.48
N HIS A 110 2.30 3.28 -4.29
CA HIS A 110 1.03 3.96 -4.06
C HIS A 110 -0.19 3.04 -4.11
N HIS A 111 -0.07 1.82 -4.63
CA HIS A 111 -1.20 0.87 -4.67
C HIS A 111 -1.71 0.52 -3.26
N TYR A 112 -0.83 0.56 -2.24
CA TYR A 112 -1.15 0.19 -0.88
C TYR A 112 -1.26 1.41 0.04
N ARG A 113 -2.35 1.46 0.81
CA ARG A 113 -2.59 2.48 1.84
C ARG A 113 -2.07 2.05 3.21
N LEU A 114 -2.14 0.76 3.51
CA LEU A 114 -1.83 0.21 4.83
C LEU A 114 -1.22 -1.19 4.67
N ILE A 115 -0.18 -1.46 5.44
CA ILE A 115 0.42 -2.79 5.58
C ILE A 115 0.23 -3.24 7.03
N ILE A 116 -0.44 -4.37 7.24
CA ILE A 116 -0.60 -5.00 8.55
C ILE A 116 0.38 -6.19 8.62
N VAL A 117 1.30 -6.16 9.58
CA VAL A 117 2.35 -7.19 9.70
C VAL A 117 2.16 -8.08 10.93
N GLY A 118 2.23 -9.39 10.72
CA GLY A 118 2.28 -10.42 11.75
C GLY A 118 3.66 -11.04 11.90
N PRO A 119 3.74 -12.26 12.47
CA PRO A 119 4.98 -13.04 12.51
C PRO A 119 5.62 -13.19 11.13
N MET A 120 6.93 -12.95 11.06
CA MET A 120 7.73 -13.06 9.84
C MET A 120 8.84 -14.09 10.01
N PRO A 121 9.30 -14.73 8.93
CA PRO A 121 10.53 -15.51 8.97
C PRO A 121 11.71 -14.65 9.46
N HIS A 122 12.53 -15.22 10.36
CA HIS A 122 13.70 -14.53 10.91
C HIS A 122 14.80 -14.24 9.87
N SER A 123 14.78 -14.89 8.71
CA SER A 123 15.63 -14.58 7.56
C SER A 123 14.78 -14.36 6.31
N THR A 124 14.62 -13.09 5.93
CA THR A 124 14.03 -12.65 4.66
C THR A 124 15.13 -11.99 3.84
N HIS A 125 15.16 -12.21 2.51
CA HIS A 125 16.13 -11.52 1.64
C HIS A 125 15.99 -9.98 1.78
N GLY A 126 17.11 -9.26 1.91
CA GLY A 126 17.14 -7.78 1.92
C GLY A 126 17.26 -7.09 3.29
N THR A 127 17.80 -7.75 4.31
CA THR A 127 18.03 -7.18 5.66
C THR A 127 19.52 -7.02 5.97
N ASP A 128 20.24 -6.24 5.16
CA ASP A 128 21.70 -6.10 5.35
C ASP A 128 22.08 -5.19 6.53
N ASP A 129 21.17 -4.30 7.01
CA ASP A 129 21.44 -3.38 8.14
C ASP A 129 20.34 -3.30 9.23
N TYR A 130 19.23 -4.04 9.11
CA TYR A 130 18.08 -3.95 10.04
C TYR A 130 17.79 -5.27 10.74
N SER A 131 17.42 -5.21 12.02
CA SER A 131 17.09 -6.40 12.85
C SER A 131 15.89 -7.21 12.33
N SER A 132 15.05 -6.61 11.48
CA SER A 132 14.01 -7.29 10.70
C SER A 132 13.53 -6.42 9.55
N VAL A 133 12.91 -7.03 8.53
CA VAL A 133 12.25 -6.30 7.43
C VAL A 133 11.10 -5.40 7.93
N ILE A 134 10.44 -5.78 9.02
CA ILE A 134 9.38 -4.97 9.64
C ILE A 134 9.96 -3.65 10.14
N THR A 135 11.05 -3.71 10.92
CA THR A 135 11.72 -2.52 11.45
C THR A 135 12.13 -1.56 10.33
N ARG A 136 12.64 -2.10 9.23
CA ARG A 136 13.06 -1.32 8.05
C ARG A 136 11.89 -0.58 7.40
N MET A 137 10.74 -1.25 7.24
CA MET A 137 9.56 -0.61 6.64
C MET A 137 8.92 0.42 7.58
N GLU A 138 9.04 0.24 8.91
CA GLU A 138 8.54 1.20 9.89
C GLU A 138 9.41 2.45 10.03
N SER A 139 10.72 2.33 9.78
CA SER A 139 11.69 3.43 9.95
C SER A 139 11.93 4.24 8.67
N SER A 140 11.25 3.95 7.58
CA SER A 140 11.42 4.62 6.29
C SER A 140 10.10 5.21 5.80
N ASP A 141 10.13 6.49 5.45
CA ASP A 141 8.99 7.21 4.84
C ASP A 141 8.70 6.75 3.40
N GLU A 142 9.52 5.86 2.85
CA GLU A 142 9.36 5.31 1.50
C GLU A 142 8.39 4.12 1.47
N PHE A 143 7.89 3.65 2.62
CA PHE A 143 6.90 2.57 2.67
C PHE A 143 5.53 3.11 3.09
N PRO A 144 4.43 2.47 2.63
CA PRO A 144 3.12 2.71 3.19
C PRO A 144 3.10 2.47 4.70
N LYS A 145 2.18 3.13 5.41
CA LYS A 145 2.02 2.97 6.85
C LYS A 145 2.00 1.48 7.25
N VAL A 146 2.90 1.11 8.15
CA VAL A 146 3.01 -0.25 8.68
C VAL A 146 2.43 -0.31 10.08
N VAL A 147 1.58 -1.31 10.34
CA VAL A 147 0.99 -1.56 11.66
C VAL A 147 1.21 -3.01 12.06
N ARG A 148 1.86 -3.23 13.21
CA ARG A 148 2.03 -4.58 13.78
C ARG A 148 0.71 -5.12 14.32
N ALA A 149 0.32 -6.31 13.88
CA ALA A 149 -0.75 -7.10 14.49
C ALA A 149 -0.22 -7.76 15.77
N MET A 150 -0.57 -7.17 16.91
CA MET A 150 -0.13 -7.63 18.23
C MET A 150 -1.26 -8.37 18.95
N ASN A 151 -0.91 -9.40 19.73
CA ASN A 151 -1.79 -10.04 20.69
C ASN A 151 -0.99 -10.36 21.96
N ASN A 152 -1.34 -9.78 23.09
CA ASN A 152 -0.65 -9.95 24.38
C ASN A 152 0.88 -9.72 24.31
N GLY A 153 1.32 -8.70 23.56
CA GLY A 153 2.74 -8.36 23.42
C GLY A 153 3.51 -9.16 22.38
N GLU A 154 2.89 -10.14 21.74
CA GLU A 154 3.50 -10.94 20.66
C GLU A 154 2.92 -10.55 19.30
N LEU A 155 3.75 -10.60 18.25
CA LEU A 155 3.27 -10.54 16.89
C LEU A 155 2.36 -11.75 16.64
N LYS A 156 1.12 -11.50 16.25
CA LYS A 156 0.14 -12.57 15.94
C LYS A 156 -1.01 -11.98 15.15
N ILE A 157 -1.32 -12.54 13.99
CA ILE A 157 -2.52 -12.14 13.24
C ILE A 157 -3.73 -12.88 13.80
N THR A 158 -4.73 -12.13 14.25
CA THR A 158 -6.02 -12.68 14.72
C THR A 158 -7.18 -11.91 14.09
N LYS A 159 -8.36 -12.52 14.06
CA LYS A 159 -9.58 -11.84 13.60
C LYS A 159 -9.85 -10.55 14.39
N SER A 160 -9.68 -10.60 15.71
CA SER A 160 -10.01 -9.47 16.60
C SER A 160 -9.04 -8.31 16.44
N ASN A 161 -7.72 -8.56 16.36
CA ASN A 161 -6.76 -7.46 16.26
C ASN A 161 -6.75 -6.81 14.88
N VAL A 162 -6.91 -7.58 13.80
CA VAL A 162 -7.07 -7.00 12.45
C VAL A 162 -8.33 -6.15 12.39
N LYS A 163 -9.45 -6.63 12.93
CA LYS A 163 -10.68 -5.82 13.02
C LYS A 163 -10.46 -4.53 13.81
N ALA A 164 -9.76 -4.60 14.94
CA ALA A 164 -9.47 -3.43 15.77
C ALA A 164 -8.60 -2.40 15.04
N ILE A 165 -7.54 -2.85 14.36
CA ILE A 165 -6.67 -2.00 13.53
C ILE A 165 -7.50 -1.30 12.45
N LEU A 166 -8.24 -2.06 11.63
CA LEU A 166 -9.04 -1.48 10.55
C LEU A 166 -10.11 -0.52 11.06
N THR A 167 -10.76 -0.83 12.18
CA THR A 167 -11.78 0.06 12.78
C THR A 167 -11.14 1.36 13.25
N LYS A 168 -9.97 1.29 13.88
CA LYS A 168 -9.21 2.48 14.33
C LYS A 168 -8.83 3.36 13.14
N GLU A 169 -8.20 2.76 12.12
CA GLU A 169 -7.74 3.50 10.94
C GLU A 169 -8.90 4.06 10.10
N LYS A 170 -10.06 3.40 10.10
CA LYS A 170 -11.28 3.92 9.47
C LYS A 170 -11.84 5.10 10.26
N SER A 171 -11.86 4.99 11.58
CA SER A 171 -12.39 6.03 12.48
C SER A 171 -11.52 7.28 12.51
N SER A 172 -10.20 7.15 12.31
CA SER A 172 -9.30 8.30 12.16
C SER A 172 -9.39 8.98 10.79
N GLY A 173 -10.16 8.43 9.85
CA GLY A 173 -10.22 8.91 8.47
C GLY A 173 -9.00 8.51 7.63
N PHE A 174 -8.06 7.73 8.17
CA PHE A 174 -6.86 7.31 7.44
C PHE A 174 -7.20 6.35 6.29
N ILE A 175 -8.16 5.43 6.48
CA ILE A 175 -8.74 4.63 5.39
C ILE A 175 -10.19 5.06 5.12
N ALA A 176 -10.52 5.24 3.84
CA ALA A 176 -11.89 5.48 3.41
C ALA A 176 -12.77 4.23 3.57
N ALA A 177 -14.07 4.48 3.67
CA ALA A 177 -15.08 3.48 4.00
C ALA A 177 -15.39 2.50 2.88
#